data_AF-A0AAN6H2L0-F1
#
_entry.id   AF-A0AAN6H2L0-F1
#
_cell.length_a   1.000
_cell.length_b   1.000
_cell.length_c   1.000
_cell.angle_alpha   90.00
_cell.angle_beta   90.00
_cell.angle_gamma   90.00
#
_symmetry.space_group_name_H-M   'P 1'
#
loop_
_entity.id
_entity.type
_entity.pdbx_description
1 polymer ?
#
loop_
_entity_poly.entity_id
_entity_poly.type
_entity_poly.pdbx_seq_one_letter_code
_entity_poly.pdbx_strand_id
1 'polypeptide(L)'
;FNTELRALTPAMPIKDTKVEDLRVATLALTFGTLTLLVSSLLSRAHSNYLAVTLALAYATKRMLKDRNLVRVLRSCETMGKATTVCSDKTGTLTQNVMTVVAGSVGNLVQETRFVDDACG
;
A
#
# COMPACT_ATOMS: atom_id res chain seq x y z
N PHE A 1 -12.10 -22.74 -4.18
CA PHE A 1 -11.31 -23.01 -2.96
C PHE A 1 -11.76 -24.28 -2.24
N ASN A 2 -12.86 -24.92 -2.66
CA ASN A 2 -13.39 -26.17 -2.10
C ASN A 2 -13.51 -27.20 -3.24
N THR A 3 -12.37 -27.56 -3.85
CA THR A 3 -12.35 -28.44 -5.03
C THR A 3 -11.19 -29.45 -5.08
N GLU A 4 -10.19 -29.36 -4.20
CA GLU A 4 -8.98 -30.21 -4.29
C GLU A 4 -8.96 -31.40 -3.31
N LEU A 5 -9.99 -31.57 -2.48
CA LEU A 5 -10.03 -32.61 -1.43
C LEU A 5 -10.62 -33.95 -1.89
N ARG A 6 -11.06 -34.08 -3.15
CA ARG A 6 -11.68 -35.32 -3.68
C ARG A 6 -10.75 -36.16 -4.58
N ALA A 7 -9.50 -35.73 -4.78
CA ALA A 7 -8.57 -36.41 -5.68
C ALA A 7 -7.57 -37.36 -4.99
N LEU A 8 -7.51 -37.42 -3.65
CA LEU A 8 -6.39 -38.10 -2.97
C LEU A 8 -6.56 -39.61 -2.67
N THR A 9 -7.61 -40.28 -3.14
CA THR A 9 -7.65 -41.75 -3.10
C THR A 9 -8.39 -42.34 -4.32
N PRO A 10 -7.71 -42.68 -5.43
CA PRO A 10 -8.19 -43.79 -6.21
C PRO A 10 -7.99 -45.05 -5.36
N ALA A 11 -9.09 -45.58 -4.81
CA ALA A 11 -9.13 -46.91 -4.25
C ALA A 11 -8.74 -47.90 -5.37
N MET A 12 -7.52 -48.43 -5.32
CA MET A 12 -7.03 -49.43 -6.25
C MET A 12 -7.27 -50.82 -5.63
N PRO A 13 -7.87 -51.78 -6.35
CA PRO A 13 -8.12 -53.12 -5.83
C PRO A 13 -6.81 -53.92 -5.73
N ILE A 14 -6.63 -54.57 -4.58
CA ILE A 14 -5.50 -55.47 -4.26
C ILE A 14 -5.65 -56.75 -5.09
N LYS A 15 -4.87 -56.90 -6.16
CA LYS A 15 -4.56 -58.18 -6.80
C LYS A 15 -3.05 -58.22 -7.11
N ASP A 16 -2.39 -59.18 -6.46
CA ASP A 16 -1.02 -59.68 -6.67
C ASP A 16 0.14 -58.69 -6.35
N THR A 17 0.71 -58.83 -5.15
CA THR A 17 1.85 -58.06 -4.62
C THR A 17 3.14 -58.28 -5.42
N LYS A 18 3.54 -57.29 -6.22
CA LYS A 18 4.95 -57.03 -6.57
C LYS A 18 5.56 -56.02 -5.60
N VAL A 19 6.79 -56.28 -5.14
CA VAL A 19 7.48 -55.53 -4.08
C VAL A 19 7.86 -54.11 -4.52
N GLU A 20 7.94 -53.89 -5.84
CA GLU A 20 8.23 -52.60 -6.46
C GLU A 20 7.04 -51.62 -6.39
N ASP A 21 5.79 -52.07 -6.55
CA ASP A 21 4.61 -51.21 -6.50
C ASP A 21 4.36 -50.65 -5.08
N LEU A 22 4.76 -51.41 -4.04
CA LEU A 22 4.66 -50.98 -2.63
C LEU A 22 5.64 -49.86 -2.29
N ARG A 23 6.83 -49.86 -2.90
CA ARG A 23 7.81 -48.77 -2.74
C ARG A 23 7.34 -47.50 -3.44
N VAL A 24 6.77 -47.63 -4.64
CA VAL A 24 6.20 -46.49 -5.39
C VAL A 24 5.00 -45.89 -4.65
N ALA A 25 4.12 -46.72 -4.09
CA ALA A 25 2.98 -46.25 -3.29
C ALA A 25 3.42 -45.53 -2.00
N THR A 26 4.43 -46.07 -1.30
CA THR A 26 4.96 -45.44 -0.07
C THR A 26 5.64 -44.11 -0.38
N LEU A 27 6.43 -44.03 -1.45
CA LEU A 27 7.04 -42.76 -1.90
C LEU A 27 5.97 -41.73 -2.26
N ALA A 28 4.95 -42.11 -3.03
CA ALA A 28 3.86 -41.20 -3.43
C ALA A 28 3.11 -40.60 -2.21
N LEU A 29 2.84 -41.40 -1.18
CA LEU A 29 2.23 -40.94 0.06
C LEU A 29 3.15 -39.99 0.85
N THR A 30 4.46 -40.25 0.89
CA THR A 30 5.43 -39.36 1.55
C THR A 30 5.65 -38.03 0.82
N PHE A 31 5.72 -38.04 -0.52
CA PHE A 31 5.83 -36.81 -1.31
C PHE A 31 4.55 -35.97 -1.25
N GLY A 32 3.38 -36.61 -1.27
CA GLY A 32 2.08 -35.95 -1.10
C GLY A 32 1.94 -35.27 0.26
N THR A 33 2.27 -35.97 1.35
CA THR A 33 2.24 -35.40 2.71
C THR A 33 3.26 -34.29 2.90
N LEU A 34 4.48 -34.41 2.34
CA LEU A 34 5.49 -33.36 2.38
C LEU A 34 5.04 -32.10 1.63
N THR A 35 4.46 -32.24 0.44
CA THR A 35 3.99 -31.11 -0.38
C THR A 35 2.82 -30.38 0.27
N LEU A 36 1.88 -31.12 0.89
CA LEU A 36 0.74 -30.54 1.60
C LEU A 36 1.17 -29.82 2.90
N LEU A 37 2.17 -30.36 3.62
CA LEU A 37 2.73 -29.75 4.83
C LEU A 37 3.43 -28.42 4.49
N VAL A 38 4.28 -28.41 3.45
CA VAL A 38 4.95 -27.19 2.96
C VAL A 38 3.95 -26.14 2.47
N SER A 39 2.92 -26.55 1.73
CA SER A 39 1.88 -25.63 1.22
C SER A 39 1.08 -24.98 2.35
N SER A 40 0.72 -25.76 3.39
CA SER A 40 0.00 -25.26 4.56
C SER A 40 0.84 -24.29 5.41
N LEU A 41 2.16 -24.49 5.47
CA LEU A 41 3.09 -23.56 6.12
C LEU A 41 3.21 -22.24 5.36
N LEU A 42 3.23 -22.27 4.01
CA LEU A 42 3.34 -21.07 3.18
C LEU A 42 2.07 -20.21 3.19
N SER A 43 0.88 -20.83 3.24
CA SER A 43 -0.40 -20.11 3.32
C SER A 43 -0.62 -19.34 4.63
N ARG A 44 0.12 -19.66 5.71
CA ARG A 44 0.06 -18.89 6.97
C ARG A 44 0.75 -17.52 6.85
N ALA A 45 1.55 -17.30 5.82
CA ALA A 45 2.13 -15.99 5.53
C ALA A 45 1.15 -15.16 4.68
N HIS A 46 0.34 -14.32 5.34
CA HIS A 46 -0.55 -13.39 4.67
C HIS A 46 0.28 -12.22 4.09
N SER A 47 0.60 -12.30 2.80
CA SER A 47 1.43 -11.32 2.06
C SER A 47 0.77 -9.94 1.90
N ASN A 48 -0.53 -9.79 2.17
CA ASN A 48 -1.28 -8.57 1.90
C ASN A 48 -0.75 -7.34 2.66
N TYR A 49 -0.30 -7.48 3.91
CA TYR A 49 0.16 -6.35 4.72
C TYR A 49 1.58 -5.87 4.34
N LEU A 50 2.43 -6.77 3.82
CA LEU A 50 3.79 -6.42 3.43
C LEU A 50 3.80 -5.54 2.18
N ALA A 51 2.98 -5.89 1.18
CA ALA A 51 2.82 -5.10 -0.03
C ALA A 51 2.31 -3.68 0.27
N VAL A 52 1.30 -3.57 1.15
CA VAL A 52 0.73 -2.28 1.56
C VAL A 52 1.74 -1.44 2.34
N THR A 53 2.52 -2.05 3.24
CA THR A 53 3.54 -1.34 4.03
C THR A 53 4.67 -0.82 3.15
N LEU A 54 5.13 -1.60 2.17
CA LEU A 54 6.14 -1.16 1.20
C LEU A 54 5.67 0.01 0.34
N ALA A 55 4.44 -0.08 -0.19
CA ALA A 55 3.86 1.00 -0.99
C ALA A 55 3.75 2.30 -0.18
N LEU A 56 3.31 2.21 1.08
CA LEU A 56 3.14 3.37 1.95
C LEU A 56 4.48 3.97 2.41
N ALA A 57 5.48 3.13 2.70
CA ALA A 57 6.83 3.56 3.04
C ALA A 57 7.54 4.28 1.87
N TYR A 58 7.28 3.85 0.63
CA TYR A 58 7.78 4.55 -0.55
C TYR A 58 7.07 5.90 -0.75
N ALA A 59 5.75 5.94 -0.57
CA ALA A 59 4.97 7.17 -0.67
C ALA A 59 5.39 8.22 0.37
N THR A 60 5.62 7.83 1.63
CA THR A 60 6.09 8.74 2.67
C THR A 60 7.49 9.27 2.39
N LYS A 61 8.39 8.44 1.85
CA LYS A 61 9.73 8.87 1.45
C LYS A 61 9.68 9.96 0.37
N ARG A 62 8.75 9.87 -0.57
CA ARG A 62 8.52 10.92 -1.59
C ARG A 62 7.92 12.18 -0.97
N MET A 63 6.91 12.06 -0.11
CA MET A 63 6.28 13.20 0.56
C MET A 63 7.27 13.99 1.43
N LEU A 64 8.22 13.32 2.07
CA LEU A 64 9.30 13.97 2.83
C LEU A 64 10.22 14.82 1.94
N LYS A 65 10.47 14.38 0.69
CA LYS A 65 11.24 15.15 -0.29
C LYS A 65 10.46 16.40 -0.73
N ASP A 66 9.15 16.30 -0.80
CA ASP A 66 8.23 17.40 -1.16
C ASP A 66 7.91 18.31 0.06
N ARG A 67 8.80 18.35 1.07
CA ARG A 67 8.67 19.12 2.32
C ARG A 67 7.41 18.80 3.16
N ASN A 68 6.82 17.63 3.00
CA ASN A 68 5.69 17.17 3.80
C ASN A 68 6.14 16.09 4.82
N LEU A 69 6.27 16.49 6.09
CA LEU A 69 6.68 15.61 7.17
C LEU A 69 5.50 14.77 7.70
N VAL A 70 5.43 13.52 7.26
CA VAL A 70 4.42 12.56 7.73
C VAL A 70 4.89 11.84 9.00
N ARG A 71 4.23 12.11 10.13
CA ARG A 71 4.52 11.47 11.43
C ARG A 71 3.77 10.16 11.65
N VAL A 72 2.66 9.95 10.95
CA VAL A 72 1.79 8.77 11.07
C VAL A 72 1.46 8.23 9.68
N LEU A 73 1.78 6.97 9.41
CA LEU A 73 1.60 6.36 8.08
C LEU A 73 0.14 6.38 7.59
N ARG A 74 -0.84 6.26 8.50
CA ARG A 74 -2.27 6.35 8.19
C ARG A 74 -2.70 7.72 7.62
N SER A 75 -1.96 8.78 7.91
CA SER A 75 -2.24 10.11 7.38
C SER A 75 -2.05 10.17 5.86
N CYS A 76 -1.11 9.40 5.31
CA CYS A 76 -0.92 9.30 3.86
C CYS A 76 -2.12 8.69 3.15
N GLU A 77 -2.69 7.63 3.73
CA GLU A 77 -3.88 6.97 3.20
C GLU A 77 -5.09 7.92 3.24
N THR A 78 -5.25 8.65 4.35
CA THR A 78 -6.34 9.62 4.52
C THR A 78 -6.21 10.79 3.55
N MET A 79 -5.00 11.32 3.37
CA MET A 79 -4.71 12.42 2.44
C MET A 79 -4.99 12.02 0.98
N GLY A 80 -4.70 10.77 0.59
CA GLY A 80 -5.03 10.26 -0.74
C GLY A 80 -6.54 10.09 -0.99
N LYS A 81 -7.36 10.03 0.06
CA LYS A 81 -8.82 9.89 -0.02
C LYS A 81 -9.59 11.17 0.33
N ALA A 82 -8.90 12.26 0.67
CA ALA A 82 -9.55 13.50 1.09
C ALA A 82 -10.27 14.17 -0.10
N THR A 83 -11.58 14.42 0.02
CA THR A 83 -12.38 15.13 -1.00
C THR A 83 -12.66 16.59 -0.63
N THR A 84 -12.37 16.99 0.60
CA THR A 84 -12.56 18.36 1.09
C THR A 84 -11.39 18.73 2.00
N VAL A 85 -10.75 19.85 1.72
CA VAL A 85 -9.63 20.38 2.51
C VAL A 85 -10.10 21.65 3.20
N CYS A 86 -10.16 21.61 4.52
CA CYS A 86 -10.43 22.79 5.34
C CYS A 86 -9.08 23.50 5.58
N SER A 87 -8.77 24.50 4.75
CA SER A 87 -7.57 25.31 4.92
C SER A 87 -7.85 26.50 5.83
N ASP A 88 -6.95 26.77 6.77
CA ASP A 88 -7.01 27.99 7.59
C ASP A 88 -6.56 29.22 6.78
N LYS A 89 -7.10 30.40 7.10
CA LYS A 89 -6.85 31.61 6.31
C LYS A 89 -5.46 32.19 6.59
N THR A 90 -5.08 32.34 7.86
CA THR A 90 -3.86 33.07 8.24
C THR A 90 -2.67 32.12 8.34
N GLY A 91 -1.60 32.39 7.59
CA GLY A 91 -0.38 31.57 7.62
C GLY A 91 -0.45 30.25 6.85
N THR A 92 -1.62 29.90 6.26
CA THR A 92 -1.74 28.81 5.28
C THR A 92 -2.14 29.34 3.91
N LEU A 93 -3.25 30.09 3.79
CA LEU A 93 -3.65 30.71 2.52
C LEU A 93 -2.96 32.06 2.29
N THR A 94 -2.70 32.80 3.36
CA THR A 94 -1.92 34.05 3.32
C THR A 94 -0.50 33.82 3.81
N GLN A 95 0.47 34.56 3.26
CA GLN A 95 1.87 34.53 3.73
C GLN A 95 2.03 35.09 5.16
N ASN A 96 0.94 35.41 5.88
CA ASN A 96 0.92 36.13 7.14
C ASN A 96 1.75 37.44 7.12
N VAL A 97 1.92 38.01 5.91
CA VAL A 97 2.55 39.30 5.66
C VAL A 97 1.46 40.20 5.12
N MET A 98 1.15 41.28 5.83
CA MET A 98 0.15 42.25 5.38
C MET A 98 0.80 43.19 4.36
N THR A 99 0.46 43.01 3.09
CA THR A 99 0.86 43.88 1.99
C THR A 99 -0.32 44.75 1.54
N VAL A 100 -0.04 46.01 1.19
CA VAL A 100 -1.05 46.91 0.62
C VAL A 100 -1.12 46.64 -0.88
N VAL A 101 -2.22 46.02 -1.31
CA VAL A 101 -2.43 45.64 -2.73
C VAL A 101 -3.00 46.80 -3.55
N ALA A 102 -3.81 47.65 -2.93
CA ALA A 102 -4.41 48.82 -3.57
C ALA A 102 -4.55 49.97 -2.58
N GLY A 103 -4.14 51.16 -3.01
CA GLY A 103 -4.32 52.41 -2.29
C GLY A 103 -4.83 53.49 -3.23
N SER A 104 -5.78 54.28 -2.77
CA SER A 104 -6.24 55.46 -3.49
C SER A 104 -5.78 56.69 -2.72
N VAL A 105 -5.02 57.56 -3.38
CA VAL A 105 -4.60 58.86 -2.85
C VAL A 105 -5.17 59.92 -3.77
N GLY A 106 -6.29 60.53 -3.38
CA GLY A 106 -7.08 61.43 -4.24
C GLY A 106 -7.84 60.69 -5.35
N ASN A 107 -8.09 61.36 -6.49
CA ASN A 107 -8.77 60.76 -7.67
C ASN A 107 -7.88 59.82 -8.51
N LEU A 108 -6.68 59.49 -8.03
CA LEU A 108 -5.77 58.56 -8.69
C LEU A 108 -5.80 57.23 -7.95
N VAL A 109 -6.26 56.19 -8.64
CA VAL A 109 -6.14 54.79 -8.20
C VAL A 109 -4.77 54.31 -8.68
N GLN A 110 -3.87 53.99 -7.75
CA GLN A 110 -2.54 53.49 -8.08
C GLN A 110 -2.48 52.00 -7.73
N GLU A 111 -2.58 51.13 -8.75
CA GLU A 111 -2.25 49.72 -8.60
C GLU A 111 -0.73 49.59 -8.49
N THR A 112 -0.23 49.44 -7.27
CA THR A 112 1.18 49.09 -7.05
C THR A 112 1.38 47.62 -7.39
N ARG A 113 1.81 47.33 -8.62
CA ARG A 113 2.36 46.02 -8.99
C ARG A 113 3.70 45.84 -8.30
N PHE A 114 3.69 45.31 -7.08
CA PHE A 114 4.87 44.70 -6.49
C PHE A 114 5.01 43.29 -7.06
N VAL A 115 6.20 43.01 -7.59
CA VAL A 115 6.62 41.71 -8.11
C VAL A 115 6.73 40.77 -6.91
N ASP A 116 5.78 39.85 -6.78
CA ASP A 116 5.84 38.76 -5.81
C ASP A 116 6.85 37.70 -6.29
N ASP A 117 8.15 38.01 -6.22
CA ASP A 117 9.22 37.02 -6.26
C ASP A 117 9.31 36.30 -4.90
N ALA A 118 8.39 35.37 -4.64
CA ALA A 118 8.46 34.55 -3.43
C ALA A 118 7.79 33.18 -3.61
N CYS A 119 8.33 32.34 -4.49
CA CYS A 119 8.24 30.89 -4.31
C CYS A 119 9.38 30.17 -5.05
N GLY A 120 10.49 29.94 -4.34
CA GLY A 120 11.51 28.96 -4.70
C GLY A 120 11.30 27.64 -3.98
#